data_AF-A0AAP5JNZ1-F1
#
_entry.id   AF-A0AAP5JNZ1-F1
#
_cell.length_a   1.000
_cell.length_b   1.000
_cell.length_c   1.000
_cell.angle_alpha   90.00
_cell.angle_beta   90.00
_cell.angle_gamma   90.00
#
_symmetry.space_group_name_H-M   'P 1'
#
loop_
_entity.id
_entity.type
_entity.pdbx_description
1 polymer ?
#
loop_
_entity_poly.entity_id
_entity_poly.type
_entity_poly.pdbx_seq_one_letter_code
_entity_poly.pdbx_strand_id
1 'polypeptide(L)'
;MLNQMQKIGKALMLPIAVLPAAGLLNRLGAADVLNVPFMNAGGNSIFTYLSLMFAMGIAIGLSKDNSGIAALGGALIYFVLNFGVIGVNENINMGVFAGFIAGLMSPLIYNRVYDKYEGSPYFN
;
A
#
# COMPACT_ATOMS: atom_id res chain seq x y z
N MET A 1 -17.76 -15.57 2.48
CA MET A 1 -16.34 -15.60 2.93
C MET A 1 -15.37 -15.73 1.76
N LEU A 2 -15.54 -16.70 0.84
CA LEU A 2 -14.62 -16.89 -0.29
C LEU A 2 -14.45 -15.66 -1.19
N ASN A 3 -15.55 -14.94 -1.52
CA ASN A 3 -15.49 -13.70 -2.30
C ASN A 3 -14.65 -12.60 -1.64
N GLN A 4 -14.62 -12.50 -0.30
CA GLN A 4 -13.83 -11.48 0.39
C GLN A 4 -12.33 -11.81 0.32
N MET A 5 -11.96 -13.08 0.52
CA MET A 5 -10.56 -13.51 0.35
C MET A 5 -10.07 -13.32 -1.09
N GLN A 6 -10.93 -13.57 -2.09
CA GLN A 6 -10.59 -13.32 -3.49
C GLN A 6 -10.38 -11.82 -3.78
N LYS A 7 -11.19 -10.93 -3.18
CA LYS A 7 -11.00 -9.47 -3.30
C LYS A 7 -9.68 -9.03 -2.69
N ILE A 8 -9.33 -9.54 -1.51
CA ILE A 8 -8.03 -9.25 -0.87
C ILE A 8 -6.88 -9.74 -1.76
N GLY A 9 -6.97 -10.97 -2.28
CA GLY A 9 -5.97 -11.51 -3.21
C GLY A 9 -5.78 -10.65 -4.46
N LYS A 10 -6.87 -10.14 -5.05
CA LYS A 10 -6.83 -9.21 -6.18
C LYS A 10 -6.24 -7.85 -5.81
N ALA A 11 -6.58 -7.30 -4.64
CA ALA A 11 -6.03 -6.03 -4.16
C ALA A 11 -4.50 -6.11 -3.94
N LEU A 12 -3.99 -7.26 -3.50
CA LEU A 12 -2.57 -7.52 -3.35
C LEU A 12 -1.81 -7.60 -4.69
N MET A 13 -2.49 -7.82 -5.82
CA MET A 13 -1.83 -7.86 -7.12
C MET A 13 -1.29 -6.49 -7.54
N LEU A 14 -1.92 -5.39 -7.12
CA LEU A 14 -1.52 -4.03 -7.49
C LEU A 14 -0.06 -3.72 -7.09
N PRO A 15 0.35 -3.88 -5.81
CA PRO A 15 1.75 -3.67 -5.42
C PRO A 15 2.70 -4.75 -5.96
N ILE A 16 2.24 -6.01 -6.10
CA ILE A 16 3.12 -7.10 -6.52
C ILE A 16 3.51 -6.95 -8.00
N ALA A 17 2.64 -6.37 -8.82
CA ALA A 17 2.87 -6.18 -10.26
C ALA A 17 4.08 -5.29 -10.58
N VAL A 18 4.48 -4.37 -9.69
CA VAL A 18 5.64 -3.47 -9.92
C VAL A 18 6.99 -4.10 -9.53
N LEU A 19 6.98 -5.18 -8.73
CA LEU A 19 8.21 -5.81 -8.23
C LEU A 19 9.14 -6.35 -9.33
N PRO A 20 8.65 -6.98 -10.42
CA PRO A 20 9.52 -7.45 -11.50
C PRO A 20 10.27 -6.29 -12.18
N ALA A 21 9.58 -5.17 -12.43
CA ALA A 21 10.19 -3.98 -13.00
C ALA A 21 11.25 -3.39 -12.05
N ALA A 22 10.95 -3.31 -10.74
CA ALA A 22 11.91 -2.86 -9.74
C ALA A 22 13.18 -3.72 -9.71
N GLY A 23 13.03 -5.05 -9.81
CA GLY A 23 14.15 -5.99 -9.88
C GLY A 23 14.99 -5.80 -11.13
N LEU A 24 14.35 -5.61 -12.29
CA LEU A 24 15.05 -5.32 -13.55
C LEU A 24 15.81 -4.00 -13.48
N LEU A 25 15.20 -2.92 -12.97
CA LEU A 25 15.88 -1.63 -12.79
C LEU A 25 17.10 -1.77 -11.88
N ASN A 26 16.97 -2.51 -10.77
CA ASN A 26 18.07 -2.73 -9.84
C ASN A 26 19.24 -3.48 -10.51
N ARG A 27 18.92 -4.53 -11.30
CA ARG A 27 19.94 -5.33 -12.00
C ARG A 27 20.61 -4.57 -13.13
N LEU A 28 19.84 -3.87 -13.95
CA LEU A 28 20.36 -3.11 -15.09
C LEU A 28 21.23 -1.93 -14.63
N GLY A 29 20.87 -1.29 -13.51
CA GLY A 29 21.66 -0.18 -12.96
C GLY A 29 22.95 -0.61 -12.23
N ALA A 30 23.18 -1.90 -12.03
CA ALA A 30 24.35 -2.39 -11.28
C ALA A 30 25.68 -2.11 -12.00
N ALA A 31 26.76 -1.97 -11.23
CA ALA A 31 28.08 -1.59 -11.73
C ALA A 31 28.68 -2.60 -12.73
N ASP A 32 28.25 -3.86 -12.66
CA ASP A 32 28.68 -4.96 -13.53
C ASP A 32 27.85 -5.09 -14.82
N VAL A 33 26.76 -4.32 -14.99
CA VAL A 33 25.88 -4.40 -16.17
C VAL A 33 25.93 -3.13 -17.00
N LEU A 34 25.18 -2.08 -16.62
CA LEU A 34 25.19 -0.79 -17.33
C LEU A 34 25.84 0.33 -16.51
N ASN A 35 26.12 0.09 -15.22
CA ASN A 35 26.70 1.05 -14.29
C ASN A 35 25.97 2.42 -14.32
N VAL A 36 24.64 2.37 -14.16
CA VAL A 36 23.78 3.56 -14.12
C VAL A 36 23.19 3.70 -12.71
N PRO A 37 23.84 4.47 -11.80
CA PRO A 37 23.42 4.59 -10.41
C PRO A 37 21.98 5.08 -10.24
N PHE A 38 21.51 5.96 -11.12
CA PHE A 38 20.12 6.44 -11.13
C PHE A 38 19.11 5.30 -11.26
N MET A 39 19.38 4.34 -12.15
CA MET A 39 18.48 3.20 -12.40
C MET A 39 18.48 2.22 -11.21
N ASN A 40 19.66 2.00 -10.62
CA ASN A 40 19.82 1.18 -9.44
C ASN A 40 19.08 1.78 -8.23
N ALA A 41 19.30 3.07 -7.95
CA ALA A 41 18.63 3.79 -6.87
C ALA A 41 17.11 3.86 -7.06
N GLY A 42 16.65 4.10 -8.29
CA GLY A 42 15.23 4.10 -8.64
C GLY A 42 14.58 2.74 -8.36
N GLY A 43 15.19 1.64 -8.81
CA GLY A 43 14.70 0.29 -8.52
C GLY A 43 14.66 -0.02 -7.03
N ASN A 44 15.71 0.36 -6.29
CA ASN A 44 15.80 0.11 -4.84
C ASN A 44 14.76 0.93 -4.03
N SER A 45 14.34 2.09 -4.52
CA SER A 45 13.32 2.91 -3.85
C SER A 45 11.97 2.19 -3.70
N ILE A 46 11.61 1.35 -4.67
CA ILE A 46 10.35 0.57 -4.64
C ILE A 46 10.38 -0.45 -3.50
N PHE A 47 11.52 -1.10 -3.27
CA PHE A 47 11.70 -2.02 -2.14
C PHE A 47 11.75 -1.28 -0.80
N THR A 48 12.34 -0.10 -0.78
CA THR A 48 12.43 0.75 0.41
C THR A 48 11.05 1.19 0.92
N TYR A 49 10.17 1.58 0.00
CA TYR A 49 8.81 2.04 0.32
C TYR A 49 7.74 0.97 0.12
N LEU A 50 8.13 -0.31 0.07
CA LEU A 50 7.24 -1.41 -0.27
C LEU A 50 6.02 -1.50 0.66
N SER A 51 6.24 -1.31 1.96
CA SER A 51 5.18 -1.30 2.97
C SER A 51 4.12 -0.23 2.71
N LEU A 52 4.55 0.97 2.32
CA LEU A 52 3.65 2.07 1.98
C LEU A 52 2.86 1.77 0.69
N MET A 53 3.51 1.18 -0.32
CA MET A 53 2.85 0.74 -1.55
C MET A 53 1.78 -0.32 -1.27
N PHE A 54 2.07 -1.27 -0.36
CA PHE A 54 1.08 -2.25 0.11
C PHE A 54 -0.11 -1.57 0.80
N ALA A 55 0.14 -0.60 1.68
CA ALA A 55 -0.92 0.14 2.36
C ALA A 55 -1.87 0.84 1.38
N MET A 56 -1.32 1.56 0.41
CA MET A 56 -2.11 2.28 -0.58
C MET A 56 -2.80 1.33 -1.57
N GLY A 57 -2.09 0.32 -2.08
CA GLY A 57 -2.61 -0.61 -3.08
C GLY A 57 -3.75 -1.48 -2.54
N ILE A 58 -3.64 -1.98 -1.32
CA ILE A 58 -4.72 -2.74 -0.68
C ILE A 58 -5.91 -1.83 -0.41
N ALA A 59 -5.67 -0.60 0.07
CA ALA A 59 -6.75 0.33 0.37
C ALA A 59 -7.57 0.72 -0.87
N ILE A 60 -6.91 0.99 -2.01
CA ILE A 60 -7.60 1.21 -3.28
C ILE A 60 -8.36 -0.05 -3.70
N GLY A 61 -7.69 -1.20 -3.75
CA GLY A 61 -8.28 -2.44 -4.28
C GLY A 61 -9.45 -3.00 -3.46
N LEU A 62 -9.62 -2.55 -2.21
CA LEU A 62 -10.75 -2.91 -1.34
C LEU A 62 -11.78 -1.79 -1.15
N SER A 63 -11.52 -0.59 -1.66
CA SER A 63 -12.51 0.49 -1.68
C SER A 63 -13.63 0.20 -2.69
N LYS A 64 -14.84 0.69 -2.43
CA LYS A 64 -16.01 0.41 -3.30
C LYS A 64 -15.87 1.00 -4.71
N ASP A 65 -15.24 2.16 -4.82
CA ASP A 65 -15.12 2.97 -6.03
C ASP A 65 -13.68 3.06 -6.57
N ASN A 66 -12.74 2.29 -5.99
CA ASN A 66 -11.31 2.42 -6.25
C ASN A 66 -10.78 3.86 -6.03
N SER A 67 -11.37 4.59 -5.09
CA SER A 67 -11.01 5.99 -4.84
C SER A 67 -9.59 6.15 -4.30
N GLY A 68 -8.88 7.12 -4.86
CA GLY A 68 -7.57 7.55 -4.34
C GLY A 68 -7.62 8.08 -2.91
N ILE A 69 -8.81 8.46 -2.41
CA ILE A 69 -9.00 8.89 -1.02
C ILE A 69 -8.74 7.73 -0.06
N ALA A 70 -9.18 6.51 -0.40
CA ALA A 70 -8.88 5.33 0.40
C ALA A 70 -7.37 5.03 0.42
N ALA A 71 -6.68 5.28 -0.70
CA ALA A 71 -5.21 5.16 -0.79
C ALA A 71 -4.51 6.11 0.20
N LEU A 72 -4.90 7.38 0.20
CA LEU A 72 -4.36 8.39 1.11
C LEU A 72 -4.63 8.01 2.58
N GLY A 73 -5.84 7.52 2.89
CA GLY A 73 -6.16 6.98 4.20
C GLY A 73 -5.25 5.81 4.60
N GLY A 74 -4.94 4.91 3.67
CA GLY A 74 -4.02 3.78 3.88
C GLY A 74 -2.60 4.24 4.21
N ALA A 75 -2.11 5.24 3.48
CA ALA A 75 -0.81 5.85 3.74
C ALA A 75 -0.74 6.51 5.13
N LEU A 76 -1.78 7.27 5.50
CA LEU A 76 -1.84 7.93 6.81
C LEU A 76 -1.88 6.92 7.96
N ILE A 77 -2.72 5.87 7.85
CA ILE A 77 -2.79 4.82 8.87
C ILE A 77 -1.46 4.08 8.97
N TYR A 78 -0.76 3.84 7.84
CA TYR A 78 0.57 3.25 7.84
C TYR A 78 1.58 4.10 8.62
N PHE A 79 1.59 5.42 8.41
CA PHE A 79 2.50 6.30 9.17
C PHE A 79 2.19 6.28 10.66
N VAL A 80 0.92 6.38 11.05
CA VAL A 80 0.51 6.32 12.46
C VAL A 80 0.93 4.99 13.09
N LEU A 81 0.72 3.88 12.40
CA LEU A 81 1.11 2.55 12.88
C LEU A 81 2.63 2.40 12.99
N ASN A 82 3.37 2.84 11.96
CA ASN A 82 4.83 2.71 11.93
C ASN A 82 5.49 3.56 13.02
N PHE A 83 5.13 4.85 13.13
CA PHE A 83 5.67 5.72 14.17
C PHE A 83 5.17 5.35 15.57
N GLY A 84 3.92 4.88 15.69
CA GLY A 84 3.38 4.40 16.95
C GLY A 84 4.16 3.21 17.51
N VAL A 85 4.53 2.25 16.65
CA VAL A 85 5.34 1.10 17.08
C VAL A 85 6.78 1.49 17.43
N ILE A 86 7.39 2.38 16.66
CA ILE A 86 8.72 2.91 17.00
C ILE A 86 8.70 3.61 18.37
N GLY A 87 7.62 4.33 18.68
CA GLY A 87 7.44 4.98 19.99
C GLY A 87 7.28 4.00 21.17
N VAL A 88 6.89 2.75 20.92
CA VAL A 88 6.81 1.70 21.95
C VAL A 88 8.11 0.93 22.05
N ASN A 89 8.69 0.54 20.91
CA ASN A 89 9.96 -0.17 20.83
C ASN A 89 10.62 0.06 19.46
N GLU A 90 11.76 0.74 19.49
CA GLU A 90 12.56 1.10 18.31
C GLU A 90 13.13 -0.10 17.55
N ASN A 91 13.23 -1.27 18.18
CA ASN A 91 13.77 -2.48 17.55
C ASN A 91 12.71 -3.26 16.75
N ILE A 92 11.43 -2.87 16.84
CA ILE A 92 10.35 -3.55 16.12
C ILE A 92 10.25 -2.96 14.71
N ASN A 93 10.53 -3.80 13.71
CA ASN A 93 10.27 -3.50 12.31
C ASN A 93 9.13 -4.39 11.80
N MET A 94 7.96 -3.78 11.57
CA MET A 94 6.79 -4.48 11.02
C MET A 94 6.84 -4.62 9.49
N GLY A 95 7.70 -3.89 8.79
CA GLY A 95 7.85 -3.95 7.34
C GLY A 95 6.51 -3.93 6.59
N VAL A 96 6.37 -4.84 5.62
CA VAL A 96 5.18 -4.95 4.76
C VAL A 96 3.93 -5.31 5.56
N PHE A 97 4.07 -5.95 6.73
CA PHE A 97 2.94 -6.32 7.58
C PHE A 97 2.21 -5.09 8.13
N ALA A 98 2.93 -4.03 8.49
CA ALA A 98 2.31 -2.76 8.86
C ALA A 98 1.51 -2.17 7.69
N GLY A 99 2.07 -2.25 6.49
CA GLY A 99 1.40 -1.82 5.27
C GLY A 99 0.10 -2.60 5.02
N PHE A 100 0.15 -3.92 5.21
CA PHE A 100 -1.03 -4.78 5.07
C PHE A 100 -2.14 -4.43 6.06
N ILE A 101 -1.82 -4.27 7.34
CA ILE A 101 -2.80 -3.88 8.37
C ILE A 101 -3.41 -2.52 8.04
N ALA A 102 -2.58 -1.53 7.73
CA ALA A 102 -3.05 -0.18 7.39
C ALA A 102 -3.95 -0.19 6.14
N GLY A 103 -3.57 -0.97 5.13
CA GLY A 103 -4.31 -1.12 3.89
C GLY A 103 -5.64 -1.85 4.05
N LEU A 104 -5.80 -2.72 5.04
CA LEU A 104 -7.10 -3.31 5.40
C LEU A 104 -7.98 -2.34 6.20
N MET A 105 -7.39 -1.53 7.07
CA MET A 105 -8.14 -0.63 7.95
C MET A 105 -8.74 0.58 7.22
N SER A 106 -8.01 1.19 6.29
CA SER A 106 -8.48 2.34 5.51
C SER A 106 -9.82 2.10 4.77
N PRO A 107 -9.95 1.05 3.92
CA PRO A 107 -11.16 0.80 3.15
C PRO A 107 -12.35 0.42 4.04
N LEU A 108 -12.14 -0.17 5.22
CA LEU A 108 -13.23 -0.42 6.17
C LEU A 108 -13.87 0.89 6.66
N ILE A 109 -13.05 1.89 6.95
CA ILE A 109 -13.52 3.21 7.38
C ILE A 109 -14.13 3.94 6.18
N TYR A 110 -13.44 3.97 5.04
CA TYR A 110 -13.89 4.64 3.83
C TYR A 110 -15.25 4.11 3.35
N ASN A 111 -15.39 2.79 3.20
CA ASN A 111 -16.63 2.19 2.71
C ASN A 111 -17.80 2.45 3.68
N ARG A 112 -17.56 2.46 4.99
CA ARG A 112 -18.59 2.77 5.98
C ARG A 112 -19.07 4.22 5.90
N VAL A 113 -18.14 5.14 5.66
CA VAL A 113 -18.45 6.57 5.54
C VAL A 113 -19.16 6.85 4.22
N TYR A 114 -18.66 6.27 3.13
CA TYR A 114 -19.25 6.37 1.79
C TYR A 114 -20.72 5.94 1.79
N ASP A 115 -21.03 4.78 2.38
CA ASP A 115 -22.39 4.24 2.45
C ASP A 115 -23.36 5.15 3.22
N LYS A 116 -22.85 5.91 4.20
CA LYS A 116 -23.66 6.86 4.98
C LYS A 116 -24.05 8.10 4.17
N TYR A 117 -23.19 8.53 3.24
CA TYR A 117 -23.47 9.68 2.39
C TYR A 117 -24.42 9.32 1.24
N GLU A 118 -24.25 8.15 0.61
CA GLU A 118 -25.10 7.69 -0.49
C GLU A 118 -26.56 7.42 -0.06
N GLY A 119 -26.77 7.02 1.20
CA GLY A 119 -28.11 6.79 1.78
C GLY A 119 -28.78 8.01 2.42
N SER A 120 -28.16 9.20 2.38
CA SER A 120 -28.68 10.39 3.05
C SER A 120 -29.62 11.20 2.14
N PRO A 121 -30.86 11.49 2.57
CA PRO A 121 -31.81 12.30 1.79
C PRO A 121 -31.41 13.79 1.65
N TYR A 122 -30.28 14.21 2.24
CA TYR A 122 -29.80 15.59 2.21
C TYR A 122 -28.64 15.84 1.22
N PHE A 123 -28.12 14.80 0.58
CA PHE A 123 -26.94 14.89 -0.31
C PHE A 123 -27.17 14.32 -1.71
N ASN A 124 -28.43 14.08 -2.10
CA ASN A 124 -28.86 13.66 -3.45
C ASN A 124 -29.61 14.77 -4.15
#